data_AF-A0A1C3PFX9-F1
#
_entry.id   AF-A0A1C3PFX9-F1
#
_cell.length_a   1.000
_cell.length_b   1.000
_cell.length_c   1.000
_cell.angle_alpha   90.00
_cell.angle_beta   90.00
_cell.angle_gamma   90.00
#
_symmetry.space_group_name_H-M   'P 1'
#
loop_
_entity.id
_entity.type
_entity.pdbx_description
1 polymer ?
#
loop_
_entity_poly.entity_id
_entity_poly.type
_entity_poly.pdbx_seq_one_letter_code
_entity_poly.pdbx_strand_id
1 'polypeptide(L)'
;MPVTATPALLLWDIDRTLVNIGPVSREIYAVAFQIVTGKPLGELADMTGRTERAILLDTLRLNGISDDEPMFNAFYEALSDAARQPEGRMREAGAR
;
A
#
# COMPACT_ATOMS: atom_id res chain seq x y z
N MET A 1 -32.51 14.34 31.85
CA MET A 1 -33.08 13.91 30.56
C MET A 1 -32.04 13.03 29.88
N PRO A 2 -32.30 11.75 29.62
CA PRO A 2 -31.35 10.94 28.87
C PRO A 2 -31.38 11.41 27.41
N VAL A 3 -30.22 11.70 26.85
CA VAL A 3 -30.08 11.95 25.41
C VAL A 3 -30.02 10.58 24.74
N THR A 4 -31.08 10.21 24.04
CA THR A 4 -31.07 9.01 23.20
C THR A 4 -30.33 9.36 21.91
N ALA A 5 -29.13 8.83 21.73
CA ALA A 5 -28.38 9.01 20.49
C ALA A 5 -29.06 8.22 19.36
N THR A 6 -29.33 8.88 18.23
CA THR A 6 -29.79 8.21 17.00
C THR A 6 -28.66 7.32 16.45
N PRO A 7 -28.93 6.09 16.02
CA PRO A 7 -27.92 5.24 15.40
C PRO A 7 -27.30 5.94 14.18
N ALA A 8 -25.97 5.89 14.08
CA ALA A 8 -25.21 6.47 12.97
C ALA A 8 -24.31 5.41 12.32
N LEU A 9 -24.14 5.49 11.00
CA LEU A 9 -23.13 4.74 10.27
C LEU A 9 -21.83 5.55 10.24
N LEU A 10 -20.75 4.97 10.76
CA LEU A 10 -19.41 5.54 10.67
C LEU A 10 -18.56 4.68 9.73
N LEU A 11 -17.97 5.33 8.73
CA LEU A 11 -16.99 4.71 7.83
C LEU A 11 -15.65 5.42 8.07
N TRP A 12 -14.67 4.67 8.54
CA TRP A 12 -13.31 5.16 8.72
C TRP A 12 -12.41 4.52 7.67
N ASP A 13 -11.69 5.38 6.97
CA ASP A 13 -10.51 5.00 6.22
C ASP A 13 -9.39 4.52 7.17
N ILE A 14 -8.38 3.83 6.66
CA ILE A 14 -7.29 3.26 7.46
C ILE A 14 -6.03 4.12 7.38
N ASP A 15 -5.46 4.26 6.18
CA ASP A 15 -4.14 4.87 5.98
C ASP A 15 -4.18 6.39 6.16
N ARG A 16 -3.36 6.88 7.10
CA ARG A 16 -3.33 8.26 7.59
C ARG A 16 -4.65 8.75 8.21
N THR A 17 -5.60 7.85 8.43
CA THR A 17 -6.81 8.11 9.23
C THR A 17 -6.68 7.44 10.60
N LEU A 18 -6.38 6.14 10.63
CA LEU A 18 -6.20 5.35 11.86
C LEU A 18 -4.73 5.05 12.16
N VAL A 19 -3.92 4.82 11.12
CA VAL A 19 -2.49 4.48 11.24
C VAL A 19 -1.64 5.22 10.21
N ASN A 20 -0.34 5.40 10.46
CA ASN A 20 0.59 5.97 9.49
C ASN A 20 1.83 5.08 9.31
N ILE A 21 1.86 4.31 8.22
CA ILE A 21 2.93 3.34 7.93
C ILE A 21 3.71 3.66 6.64
N GLY A 22 3.64 4.91 6.15
CA GLY A 22 4.18 5.31 4.84
C GLY A 22 5.62 4.83 4.53
N PRO A 23 6.60 5.00 5.43
CA PRO A 23 7.96 4.51 5.20
C PRO A 23 8.04 2.99 5.01
N VAL A 24 7.28 2.22 5.81
CA VAL A 24 7.24 0.75 5.73
C VAL A 24 6.56 0.31 4.43
N SER A 25 5.49 0.98 4.01
CA SER A 25 4.81 0.70 2.74
C SER A 25 5.76 0.87 1.54
N ARG A 26 6.59 1.91 1.53
CA ARG A 26 7.58 2.12 0.45
C ARG A 26 8.65 1.02 0.42
N GLU A 27 9.11 0.54 1.58
CA GLU A 27 10.06 -0.58 1.67
C GLU A 27 9.48 -1.85 1.06
N ILE A 28 8.23 -2.19 1.39
CA ILE A 28 7.52 -3.36 0.85
C ILE A 28 7.36 -3.25 -0.67
N TYR A 29 6.95 -2.09 -1.16
CA TYR A 29 6.83 -1.82 -2.60
C TYR A 29 8.17 -1.97 -3.31
N ALA A 30 9.27 -1.48 -2.72
CA ALA A 30 10.60 -1.59 -3.32
C ALA A 30 11.05 -3.05 -3.45
N VAL A 31 10.80 -3.87 -2.44
CA VAL A 31 11.10 -5.31 -2.46
C VAL A 31 10.29 -6.02 -3.54
N ALA A 32 8.97 -5.84 -3.55
CA ALA A 32 8.08 -6.48 -4.51
C ALA A 32 8.39 -6.04 -5.95
N PHE A 33 8.64 -4.75 -6.17
CA PHE A 33 9.04 -4.22 -7.47
C PHE A 33 10.33 -4.87 -7.97
N GLN A 34 11.34 -5.01 -7.11
CA GLN A 34 12.60 -5.63 -7.49
C GLN A 34 12.45 -7.12 -7.81
N ILE A 35 11.62 -7.85 -7.07
CA ILE A 35 11.33 -9.28 -7.33
C ILE A 35 10.70 -9.45 -8.71
N VAL A 36 9.73 -8.60 -9.06
CA VAL A 36 8.90 -8.76 -10.26
C VAL A 36 9.59 -8.23 -11.51
N THR A 37 10.32 -7.12 -11.38
CA THR A 37 10.91 -6.40 -12.53
C THR A 37 12.42 -6.65 -12.70
N GLY A 38 13.08 -7.18 -11.67
CA GLY A 38 14.54 -7.30 -11.62
C GLY A 38 15.30 -5.97 -11.48
N LYS A 39 14.59 -4.84 -11.30
CA LYS A 39 15.15 -3.49 -11.22
C LYS A 39 14.86 -2.86 -9.86
N PRO A 40 15.71 -1.96 -9.33
CA PRO A 40 15.37 -1.18 -8.15
C PRO A 40 14.20 -0.24 -8.44
N LEU A 41 13.34 -0.02 -7.44
CA LEU A 41 12.26 0.95 -7.51
C LEU A 41 12.82 2.38 -7.54
N GLY A 42 12.47 3.16 -8.58
CA GLY A 42 12.75 4.58 -8.66
C GLY A 42 11.66 5.40 -7.97
N GLU A 43 10.53 5.57 -8.66
CA GLU A 43 9.38 6.36 -8.18
C GLU A 43 8.22 5.47 -7.75
N LEU A 44 7.59 5.82 -6.62
CA LEU A 44 6.37 5.17 -6.14
C LEU A 44 5.19 6.09 -6.45
N ALA A 45 4.13 5.56 -7.05
CA ALA A 45 2.92 6.33 -7.29
C ALA A 45 2.31 6.84 -5.97
N ASP A 46 1.65 8.00 -6.00
CA ASP A 46 0.87 8.46 -4.84
C ASP A 46 -0.15 7.39 -4.46
N MET A 47 -0.19 7.04 -3.17
CA MET A 47 -1.04 5.98 -2.62
C MET A 47 -2.36 6.54 -2.05
N THR A 48 -2.41 7.85 -1.81
CA THR A 48 -3.49 8.54 -1.10
C THR A 48 -4.88 8.20 -1.61
N GLY A 49 -5.65 7.40 -0.85
CA GLY A 49 -7.04 7.08 -1.17
C GLY A 49 -7.22 6.30 -2.48
N ARG A 50 -6.16 5.65 -2.96
CA ARG A 50 -6.17 4.90 -4.22
C ARG A 50 -6.22 3.39 -3.97
N THR A 51 -6.73 2.66 -4.96
CA THR A 51 -6.74 1.20 -4.90
C THR A 51 -5.35 0.65 -5.17
N GLU A 52 -5.04 -0.51 -4.59
CA GLU A 52 -3.76 -1.20 -4.80
C GLU A 52 -3.43 -1.39 -6.29
N ARG A 53 -4.45 -1.75 -7.09
CA ARG A 53 -4.34 -1.85 -8.55
C ARG A 53 -3.89 -0.56 -9.21
N ALA A 54 -4.51 0.55 -8.85
CA ALA A 54 -4.19 1.84 -9.43
C ALA A 54 -2.78 2.31 -9.02
N ILE A 55 -2.32 1.94 -7.83
CA ILE A 55 -0.97 2.28 -7.33
C ILE A 55 0.08 1.43 -8.03
N LEU A 56 -0.12 0.11 -8.12
CA LEU A 56 0.82 -0.82 -8.72
C LEU A 56 1.08 -0.52 -10.21
N LEU A 57 0.01 -0.36 -10.99
CA LEU A 57 0.13 -0.08 -12.43
C LEU A 57 0.80 1.27 -12.71
N ASP A 58 0.40 2.32 -11.97
CA ASP A 58 1.05 3.62 -12.13
C ASP A 58 2.51 3.60 -11.65
N THR A 59 2.83 2.81 -10.64
CA THR A 59 4.21 2.60 -10.20
C THR A 59 5.03 1.92 -11.30
N LEU A 60 4.50 0.89 -11.96
CA LEU A 60 5.17 0.28 -13.12
C LEU A 60 5.40 1.31 -14.24
N ARG A 61 4.39 2.10 -14.57
CA ARG A 61 4.47 3.14 -15.62
C ARG A 61 5.48 4.23 -15.30
N LEU A 62 5.50 4.74 -14.06
CA LEU A 62 6.47 5.75 -13.60
C LEU A 62 7.92 5.24 -13.70
N ASN A 63 8.13 3.92 -13.62
CA ASN A 63 9.44 3.28 -13.77
C ASN A 63 9.69 2.73 -15.18
N GLY A 64 8.92 3.19 -16.19
CA GLY A 64 9.16 2.89 -17.60
C GLY A 64 8.67 1.53 -18.08
N ILE A 65 7.76 0.88 -17.35
CA ILE A 65 7.15 -0.40 -17.74
C ILE A 65 5.75 -0.11 -18.30
N SER A 66 5.62 -0.15 -19.62
CA SER A 66 4.39 0.24 -20.33
C SER A 66 3.43 -0.92 -20.61
N ASP A 67 3.92 -2.17 -20.62
CA ASP A 67 3.11 -3.39 -20.72
C ASP A 67 2.91 -3.99 -19.33
N ASP A 68 2.13 -3.28 -18.51
CA ASP A 68 2.07 -3.44 -17.06
C ASP A 68 0.96 -4.37 -16.57
N GLU A 69 -0.17 -4.44 -17.28
CA GLU A 69 -1.31 -5.28 -16.89
C GLU A 69 -0.98 -6.77 -16.70
N PRO A 70 -0.16 -7.41 -17.57
CA PRO A 70 0.23 -8.80 -17.35
C PRO A 70 1.01 -9.02 -16.05
N MET A 71 1.65 -7.97 -15.53
CA MET A 71 2.49 -8.02 -14.33
C MET A 71 1.70 -7.83 -13.04
N PHE A 72 0.43 -7.40 -13.12
CA PHE A 72 -0.37 -7.05 -11.95
C PHE A 72 -0.43 -8.18 -10.92
N ASN A 73 -0.80 -9.40 -11.34
CA ASN A 73 -0.95 -10.53 -10.42
C ASN A 73 0.37 -10.90 -9.73
N ALA A 74 1.46 -10.96 -10.50
CA ALA A 74 2.79 -11.26 -9.96
C ALA A 74 3.25 -10.19 -8.95
N PHE A 75 2.97 -8.92 -9.24
CA PHE A 75 3.30 -7.83 -8.33
C PHE A 75 2.43 -7.86 -7.07
N TYR A 76 1.13 -8.08 -7.20
CA TYR A 76 0.22 -8.18 -6.06
C TYR A 76 0.58 -9.35 -5.11
N GLU A 77 0.98 -10.49 -5.66
CA GLU A 77 1.50 -11.63 -4.90
C GLU A 77 2.82 -11.29 -4.19
N ALA A 78 3.79 -10.73 -4.92
CA ALA A 78 5.08 -10.32 -4.35
C ALA A 78 4.92 -9.27 -3.24
N LEU A 79 3.95 -8.35 -3.38
CA LEU A 79 3.61 -7.37 -2.36
C LEU A 79 3.07 -8.03 -1.10
N SER A 80 2.17 -8.99 -1.26
CA SER A 80 1.59 -9.77 -0.16
C SER A 80 2.66 -10.54 0.60
N ASP A 81 3.64 -11.12 -0.10
CA ASP A 81 4.76 -11.84 0.51
C ASP A 81 5.73 -10.89 1.21
N ALA A 82 6.07 -9.76 0.58
CA ALA A 82 6.95 -8.75 1.16
C ALA A 82 6.36 -8.11 2.43
N ALA A 83 5.03 -7.96 2.49
CA ALA A 83 4.33 -7.40 3.64
C ALA A 83 4.35 -8.31 4.89
N ARG A 84 4.61 -9.62 4.77
CA ARG A 84 4.72 -10.55 5.91
C ARG A 84 6.02 -10.40 6.69
N GLN A 85 7.09 -9.90 6.07
CA GLN A 85 8.40 -9.80 6.72
C GLN A 85 8.49 -8.67 7.77
N PRO A 86 7.94 -7.46 7.54
CA PRO A 86 8.05 -6.36 8.50
C PRO A 86 6.93 -6.31 9.55
N GLU A 87 6.21 -7.40 9.83
CA GLU A 87 5.07 -7.39 10.77
C GLU A 87 5.39 -6.74 12.14
N GLY A 88 6.61 -6.91 12.65
CA GLY A 88 7.07 -6.25 13.87
C GLY A 88 7.26 -4.72 13.71
N ARG A 89 7.85 -4.28 12.60
CA ARG A 89 8.06 -2.84 12.29
C ARG A 89 6.75 -2.13 11.99
N MET A 90 5.77 -2.80 11.37
CA MET A 90 4.43 -2.24 11.16
C MET A 90 3.74 -1.92 12.49
N ARG A 91 3.93 -2.75 13.52
CA ARG A 91 3.39 -2.49 14.86
C ARG A 91 4.06 -1.31 15.55
N GLU A 92 5.37 -1.16 15.38
CA GLU A 92 6.14 -0.02 15.94
C GLU A 92 5.79 1.30 15.24
N ALA A 93 5.69 1.29 13.90
CA ALA A 93 5.37 2.47 13.12
C ALA A 93 3.88 2.87 13.19
N GLY A 94 2.99 1.92 13.46
CA GLY A 94 1.54 2.16 13.57
C GLY A 94 1.10 2.86 14.86
N ALA A 95 2.02 3.16 15.78
CA ALA A 95 1.74 3.94 16.97
C ALA A 95 1.74 5.45 16.64
N ARG A 96 0.69 6.15 17.09
CA ARG A 96 0.52 7.60 16.94
C ARG A 96 1.70 8.42 17.46
#